data_AF-Q86PH7-F1
#
_entry.id   AF-Q86PH7-F1
#
_cell.length_a   1.000
_cell.length_b   1.000
_cell.length_c   1.000
_cell.angle_alpha   90.00
_cell.angle_beta   90.00
_cell.angle_gamma   90.00
#
_symmetry.space_group_name_H-M   'P 1'
#
loop_
_entity.id
_entity.type
_entity.pdbx_description
1 polymer ?
#
loop_
_entity_poly.entity_id
_entity_poly.type
_entity_poly.pdbx_seq_one_letter_code
_entity_poly.pdbx_strand_id
1 'polypeptide(L)'
;KHHPAYVNNLNVAEEKLAEAQAKGDVNTVISLAPALKFNGGGHINHAIFWQNLSPDGGEPEGDLLAAINKDFGSVDAMRAQLSAATVAVQGSGWGWF
;
A
#
# COMPACT_ATOMS: atom_id res chain seq x y z
N LYS A 1 -0.68 15.83 -3.80
CA LYS A 1 -1.84 15.90 -4.72
C LYS A 1 -2.48 14.53 -4.99
N HIS A 2 -1.70 13.44 -5.14
CA HIS A 2 -2.24 12.09 -5.37
C HIS A 2 -2.93 11.47 -4.14
N HIS A 3 -2.29 11.48 -2.97
CA HIS A 3 -2.88 10.87 -1.76
C HIS A 3 -4.29 11.41 -1.40
N PRO A 4 -4.55 12.73 -1.41
CA PRO A 4 -5.91 13.24 -1.17
C PRO A 4 -6.97 12.73 -2.14
N ALA A 5 -6.61 12.46 -3.40
CA ALA A 5 -7.56 11.93 -4.39
C ALA A 5 -7.99 10.49 -4.04
N TYR A 6 -7.05 9.65 -3.59
CA TYR A 6 -7.37 8.30 -3.12
C TYR A 6 -8.28 8.32 -1.90
N VAL A 7 -8.00 9.20 -0.92
CA VAL A 7 -8.83 9.36 0.28
C VAL A 7 -10.26 9.77 -0.10
N ASN A 8 -10.40 10.83 -0.89
CA ASN A 8 -11.72 11.34 -1.26
C ASN A 8 -12.54 10.30 -2.04
N ASN A 9 -11.93 9.64 -3.02
CA ASN A 9 -12.63 8.64 -3.83
C ASN A 9 -12.93 7.35 -3.07
N LEU A 10 -12.09 6.98 -2.09
CA LEU A 10 -12.37 5.87 -1.19
C LEU A 10 -13.61 6.16 -0.35
N ASN A 11 -13.69 7.33 0.30
CA ASN A 11 -14.83 7.73 1.11
C ASN A 11 -16.14 7.67 0.31
N VAL A 12 -16.14 8.22 -0.92
CA VAL A 12 -17.31 8.16 -1.82
C VAL A 12 -17.70 6.71 -2.17
N ALA A 13 -16.72 5.83 -2.37
CA ALA A 13 -17.00 4.42 -2.67
C ALA A 13 -17.56 3.68 -1.45
N GLU A 14 -17.10 4.00 -0.24
CA GLU A 14 -17.57 3.43 1.01
C GLU A 14 -18.99 3.88 1.36
N GLU A 15 -19.33 5.14 1.15
CA GLU A 15 -20.70 5.66 1.30
C GLU A 15 -21.67 4.90 0.38
N LYS A 16 -21.32 4.76 -0.91
CA LYS A 16 -22.12 4.01 -1.88
C LYS A 16 -22.22 2.53 -1.54
N LEU A 17 -21.15 1.95 -0.99
CA LEU A 17 -21.15 0.56 -0.55
C LEU A 17 -22.15 0.37 0.60
N ALA A 18 -22.11 1.25 1.61
CA ALA A 18 -23.03 1.19 2.75
C ALA A 18 -24.49 1.32 2.30
N GLU A 19 -24.79 2.24 1.37
CA GLU A 19 -26.13 2.35 0.80
C GLU A 19 -26.58 1.10 0.05
N ALA A 20 -25.69 0.51 -0.78
CA ALA A 20 -26.01 -0.68 -1.55
C ALA A 20 -26.26 -1.89 -0.62
N GLN A 21 -25.45 -2.04 0.43
CA GLN A 21 -25.64 -3.06 1.45
C GLN A 21 -26.97 -2.90 2.19
N ALA A 22 -27.33 -1.67 2.59
CA ALA A 22 -28.60 -1.39 3.26
C ALA A 22 -29.83 -1.73 2.37
N LYS A 23 -29.68 -1.59 1.04
CA LYS A 23 -30.74 -1.90 0.06
C LYS A 23 -30.73 -3.37 -0.40
N GLY A 24 -29.74 -4.16 0.00
CA GLY A 24 -29.53 -5.51 -0.53
C GLY A 24 -29.17 -5.55 -2.02
N ASP A 25 -28.64 -4.44 -2.57
CA ASP A 25 -28.25 -4.34 -3.98
C ASP A 25 -26.86 -4.95 -4.21
N VAL A 26 -26.86 -6.26 -4.39
CA VAL A 26 -25.64 -7.05 -4.62
C VAL A 26 -24.91 -6.62 -5.91
N ASN A 27 -25.64 -6.18 -6.93
CA ASN A 27 -25.02 -5.76 -8.19
C ASN A 27 -24.17 -4.52 -8.00
N THR A 28 -24.70 -3.52 -7.27
CA THR A 28 -23.93 -2.31 -6.96
C THR A 28 -22.73 -2.63 -6.08
N VAL A 29 -22.89 -3.48 -5.04
CA VAL A 29 -21.77 -3.94 -4.20
C VAL A 29 -20.62 -4.53 -5.03
N ILE A 30 -20.94 -5.44 -5.96
CA ILE A 30 -19.94 -6.06 -6.84
C ILE A 30 -19.27 -5.01 -7.74
N SER A 31 -20.06 -4.11 -8.32
CA SER A 31 -19.54 -3.08 -9.23
C SER A 31 -18.62 -2.06 -8.56
N LEU A 32 -18.74 -1.84 -7.25
CA LEU A 32 -17.89 -0.93 -6.49
C LEU A 32 -16.52 -1.52 -6.14
N ALA A 33 -16.36 -2.84 -6.20
CA ALA A 33 -15.14 -3.52 -5.78
C ALA A 33 -13.85 -2.99 -6.44
N PRO A 34 -13.79 -2.66 -7.74
CA PRO A 34 -12.60 -2.07 -8.35
C PRO A 34 -12.24 -0.71 -7.76
N ALA A 35 -13.24 0.15 -7.52
CA ALA A 35 -13.02 1.49 -6.97
C ALA A 35 -12.52 1.44 -5.52
N LEU A 36 -13.08 0.55 -4.71
CA LEU A 36 -12.64 0.31 -3.33
C LEU A 36 -11.20 -0.21 -3.30
N LYS A 37 -10.87 -1.21 -4.13
CA LYS A 37 -9.52 -1.77 -4.20
C LYS A 37 -8.49 -0.75 -4.67
N PHE A 38 -8.80 0.00 -5.72
CA PHE A 38 -7.88 0.98 -6.29
C PHE A 38 -7.61 2.15 -5.35
N ASN A 39 -8.66 2.78 -4.82
CA ASN A 39 -8.51 3.93 -3.95
C ASN A 39 -8.08 3.54 -2.53
N GLY A 40 -8.56 2.41 -2.02
CA GLY A 40 -8.13 1.83 -0.74
C GLY A 40 -6.66 1.45 -0.76
N GLY A 41 -6.20 0.73 -1.79
CA GLY A 41 -4.79 0.41 -1.97
C GLY A 41 -3.93 1.66 -2.14
N GLY A 42 -4.40 2.64 -2.92
CA GLY A 42 -3.72 3.93 -3.07
C GLY A 42 -3.57 4.69 -1.75
N HIS A 43 -4.62 4.73 -0.93
CA HIS A 43 -4.60 5.37 0.39
C HIS A 43 -3.64 4.67 1.34
N ILE A 44 -3.78 3.35 1.52
CA ILE A 44 -2.94 2.57 2.44
C ILE A 44 -1.45 2.67 2.07
N ASN A 45 -1.13 2.48 0.79
CA ASN A 45 0.25 2.53 0.32
C ASN A 45 0.90 3.90 0.59
N HIS A 46 0.17 4.99 0.35
CA HIS A 46 0.69 6.33 0.63
C HIS A 46 0.77 6.62 2.14
N ALA A 47 -0.19 6.15 2.94
CA ALA A 47 -0.16 6.33 4.38
C ALA A 47 1.08 5.68 4.99
N ILE A 48 1.40 4.45 4.58
CA ILE A 48 2.63 3.74 5.00
C ILE A 48 3.87 4.45 4.46
N PHE A 49 3.88 4.83 3.18
CA PHE A 49 5.02 5.50 2.55
C PHE A 49 5.46 6.75 3.31
N TRP A 50 4.54 7.59 3.77
CA TRP A 50 4.90 8.79 4.52
C TRP A 50 5.43 8.49 5.92
N GLN A 51 4.97 7.42 6.57
CA GLN A 51 5.46 7.00 7.88
C GLN A 51 6.85 6.33 7.79
N ASN A 52 7.20 5.79 6.63
CA ASN A 52 8.52 5.19 6.39
C ASN A 52 9.61 6.23 6.06
N LEU A 53 9.27 7.50 5.84
CA LEU A 53 10.23 8.55 5.50
C LEU A 53 10.55 9.42 6.71
N SER A 54 11.84 9.65 6.95
CA SER A 54 12.35 10.58 7.95
C SER A 54 13.55 11.34 7.37
N PRO A 55 13.71 12.65 7.66
CA PRO A 55 14.90 13.39 7.25
C PRO A 55 16.18 12.83 7.86
N ASP A 56 16.09 12.19 9.02
CA ASP A 56 17.25 11.68 9.77
C ASP A 56 17.59 10.22 9.41
N GLY A 57 16.64 9.48 8.82
CA GLY A 57 16.83 8.09 8.39
C GLY A 57 17.44 7.19 9.47
N GLY A 58 18.10 6.11 9.05
CA GLY A 58 18.83 5.22 9.94
C GLY A 58 19.03 3.82 9.37
N GLU A 59 19.91 3.05 10.01
CA GLU A 59 20.00 1.61 9.80
C GLU A 59 19.02 0.88 10.72
N PRO A 60 18.46 -0.28 10.31
CA PRO A 60 17.62 -1.07 11.19
C PRO A 60 18.45 -1.62 12.36
N GLU A 61 17.81 -1.72 13.52
CA GLU A 61 18.43 -2.22 14.75
C GLU A 61 17.53 -3.26 15.43
N GLY A 62 18.07 -3.94 16.45
CA GLY A 62 17.33 -4.89 17.29
C GLY A 62 16.66 -6.03 16.50
N ASP A 63 15.41 -6.33 16.86
CA ASP A 63 14.65 -7.44 16.28
C ASP A 63 14.43 -7.28 14.76
N LEU A 64 14.33 -6.05 14.27
CA LEU A 64 14.18 -5.78 12.84
C LEU A 64 15.45 -6.15 12.08
N LEU A 65 16.63 -5.74 12.58
CA LEU A 65 17.90 -6.13 11.97
C LEU A 65 18.11 -7.65 12.01
N ALA A 66 17.75 -8.28 13.13
CA ALA A 66 17.83 -9.73 13.27
C ALA A 66 16.95 -10.45 12.26
N ALA A 67 15.71 -9.98 12.06
CA ALA A 67 14.79 -10.52 11.04
C ALA A 67 15.34 -10.32 9.62
N ILE A 68 15.85 -9.12 9.30
CA ILE A 68 16.44 -8.83 7.99
C ILE A 68 17.63 -9.75 7.71
N ASN A 69 18.55 -9.90 8.67
CA ASN A 69 19.71 -10.76 8.49
C ASN A 69 19.32 -12.24 8.38
N LYS A 70 18.29 -12.68 9.10
CA LYS A 70 17.78 -14.05 9.01
C LYS A 70 17.18 -14.34 7.63
N ASP A 71 16.33 -13.45 7.13
CA ASP A 71 15.52 -13.72 5.94
C ASP A 71 16.23 -13.34 4.64
N PHE A 72 17.13 -12.35 4.68
CA PHE A 72 17.83 -11.82 3.51
C PHE A 72 19.36 -11.95 3.58
N GLY A 73 19.92 -12.36 4.71
CA GLY A 73 21.36 -12.50 4.94
C GLY A 73 22.06 -11.20 5.34
N SER A 74 21.65 -10.06 4.78
CA SER A 74 22.11 -8.73 5.19
C SER A 74 21.14 -7.62 4.77
N VAL A 75 21.27 -6.44 5.38
CA VAL A 75 20.52 -5.24 4.95
C VAL A 75 20.82 -4.89 3.48
N ASP A 76 22.07 -5.02 3.04
CA ASP A 76 22.45 -4.76 1.65
C ASP A 76 21.82 -5.75 0.67
N ALA A 77 21.76 -7.03 1.04
CA ALA A 77 21.10 -8.06 0.24
C ALA A 77 19.58 -7.78 0.14
N MET A 78 18.94 -7.40 1.25
CA MET A 78 17.53 -6.98 1.25
C MET A 78 17.32 -5.75 0.35
N ARG A 79 18.16 -4.72 0.46
CA ARG A 79 18.10 -3.51 -0.39
C ARG A 79 18.25 -3.85 -1.88
N ALA A 80 19.19 -4.73 -2.22
CA ALA A 80 19.41 -5.16 -3.60
C ALA A 80 18.19 -5.91 -4.16
N GLN A 81 17.61 -6.83 -3.39
CA GLN A 81 16.40 -7.56 -3.79
C GLN A 81 15.19 -6.63 -3.94
N LEU A 82 14.96 -5.73 -2.97
CA LEU A 82 13.87 -4.76 -3.03
C LEU A 82 13.99 -3.87 -4.27
N SER A 83 15.19 -3.35 -4.53
CA SER A 83 15.46 -2.46 -5.67
C SER A 83 15.22 -3.19 -6.99
N ALA A 84 15.73 -4.42 -7.13
CA ALA A 84 15.54 -5.23 -8.33
C ALA A 84 14.06 -5.53 -8.59
N ALA A 85 13.32 -5.94 -7.57
CA ALA A 85 11.89 -6.21 -7.67
C ALA A 85 11.09 -4.95 -8.04
N THR A 86 11.42 -3.81 -7.43
CA THR A 86 10.73 -2.53 -7.66
C THR A 86 10.95 -2.02 -9.09
N VAL A 87 12.19 -2.09 -9.60
CA VAL A 87 12.54 -1.66 -10.96
C VAL A 87 11.92 -2.56 -12.02
N ALA A 88 11.73 -3.85 -11.73
CA ALA A 88 11.15 -4.81 -12.67
C ALA A 88 9.63 -4.65 -12.88
N VAL A 89 8.95 -3.80 -12.10
CA VAL A 89 7.51 -3.56 -12.25
C VAL A 89 7.21 -2.98 -13.62
N GLN A 90 6.40 -3.70 -14.40
CA GLN A 90 5.91 -3.23 -15.70
C GLN A 90 4.57 -2.50 -15.52
N GLY A 91 4.61 -1.17 -15.57
CA GLY A 91 3.46 -0.29 -15.31
C GLY A 91 3.53 0.37 -13.94
N SER A 92 2.39 0.86 -13.44
CA SER A 92 2.32 1.44 -12.09
C SER A 92 2.35 0.34 -11.03
N GLY A 93 3.20 0.47 -10.02
CA GLY A 93 3.24 -0.47 -8.89
C GLY A 93 4.18 -0.05 -7.77
N TRP A 94 4.44 -0.98 -6.86
CA TRP A 94 5.20 -0.77 -5.61
C TRP A 94 6.09 -1.97 -5.33
N GLY A 95 7.25 -1.74 -4.72
CA GLY A 95 8.02 -2.77 -4.03
C GLY A 95 7.69 -2.76 -2.54
N TRP A 96 7.40 -3.92 -1.97
CA TRP A 96 7.06 -4.09 -0.55
C TRP A 96 7.81 -5.27 0.05
N PHE A 97 8.17 -5.13 1.33
CA PHE A 97 8.58 -6.19 2.25
C PHE A 97 7.89 -6.01 3.59
#